data_AF-A0A661JPN9-F1
#
_entry.id   AF-A0A661JPN9-F1
#
_cell.length_a   1.000
_cell.length_b   1.000
_cell.length_c   1.000
_cell.angle_alpha   90.00
_cell.angle_beta   90.00
_cell.angle_gamma   90.00
#
_symmetry.space_group_name_H-M   'P 1'
#
loop_
_entity.id
_entity.type
_entity.pdbx_description
1 polymer ?
#
loop_
_entity_poly.entity_id
_entity_poly.type
_entity_poly.pdbx_seq_one_letter_code
_entity_poly.pdbx_strand_id
1 'polypeptide(L)'
;MTRIIPTGCMEIIDHGRLQAYLGSCVGVVLWDRKAKIGGIMHILLPEPISEIPEGDRFYYATEGLPVFIDRMTENTSNARNIEATIAGGALLGQVSGTDLELNIGGRISDICMGMLKLKGISIKRVEVGGFLPTVLTLDVPSGTTTIKPVLKTTEDGLTGTVNPPTSKDITNAIEKMRPIPQIAIKVINMLSDGVYNPTEIADEIKKEQTLAARVLRLCNSSYIGLMRKVSSIEEALLYLGSKTILQVVLTAISMDMFSGVPGGYSLCKGGMYEHALGTARLAERLADLSTMSRPDIAYTAGLLHDIGKVVLDQYIATMRPLFYRDIISTGKDSTNIEKELLGIDHTEVGELLGKTWGIPDILVECVKWHHEPSRSRVNKGLVHGVYLADLIMNKYRPDLEVDYVDTIPLKEALDQLGFDVSQLPEMIDLVRNIY
;
A
#
# COMPACT_ATOMS: atom_id res chain seq x y z
N MET A 1 3.56 -35.51 2.61
CA MET A 1 4.87 -35.22 1.99
C MET A 1 4.78 -33.86 1.32
N THR A 2 5.75 -32.98 1.56
CA THR A 2 5.80 -31.64 0.95
C THR A 2 6.64 -31.71 -0.32
N ARG A 3 6.14 -31.19 -1.44
CA ARG A 3 6.86 -31.06 -2.71
C ARG A 3 7.21 -29.60 -2.96
N ILE A 4 8.46 -29.34 -3.33
CA ILE A 4 8.97 -28.00 -3.64
C ILE A 4 8.90 -27.79 -5.14
N ILE A 5 8.29 -26.69 -5.58
CA ILE A 5 8.10 -26.33 -6.98
C ILE A 5 9.25 -25.44 -7.45
N PRO A 6 10.13 -25.94 -8.35
CA PRO A 6 11.20 -25.15 -8.93
C PRO A 6 10.65 -23.99 -9.77
N THR A 7 11.48 -22.97 -9.99
CA THR A 7 11.15 -21.88 -10.91
C THR A 7 10.95 -22.42 -12.33
N GLY A 8 9.92 -21.92 -13.02
CA GLY A 8 9.57 -22.41 -14.35
C GLY A 8 8.88 -23.78 -14.33
N CYS A 9 8.32 -24.18 -13.19
CA CYS A 9 7.58 -25.44 -13.06
C CYS A 9 6.17 -25.18 -12.49
N MET A 10 5.29 -26.16 -12.72
CA MET A 10 4.02 -26.27 -12.03
C MET A 10 3.77 -27.71 -11.63
N GLU A 11 2.96 -27.90 -10.60
CA GLU A 11 2.51 -29.22 -10.17
C GLU A 11 1.05 -29.17 -9.75
N ILE A 12 0.31 -30.24 -10.03
CA ILE A 12 -1.10 -30.44 -9.64
C ILE A 12 -1.18 -31.79 -8.94
N ILE A 13 -1.75 -31.81 -7.74
CA ILE A 13 -1.93 -33.02 -6.93
C ILE A 13 -3.30 -33.00 -6.24
N ASP A 14 -3.75 -34.15 -5.76
CA ASP A 14 -5.00 -34.35 -5.01
C ASP A 14 -4.77 -34.65 -3.50
N HIS A 15 -3.51 -34.83 -3.08
CA HIS A 15 -3.14 -35.04 -1.68
C HIS A 15 -1.72 -34.53 -1.40
N GLY A 16 -1.48 -34.07 -0.17
CA GLY A 16 -0.15 -33.60 0.28
C GLY A 16 -0.03 -32.08 0.27
N ARG A 17 1.21 -31.60 0.16
CA ARG A 17 1.54 -30.18 0.31
C ARG A 17 2.48 -29.73 -0.80
N LEU A 18 2.18 -28.58 -1.40
CA LEU A 18 3.02 -27.92 -2.41
C LEU A 18 3.63 -26.66 -1.82
N GLN A 19 4.86 -26.33 -2.22
CA GLN A 19 5.58 -25.18 -1.71
C GLN A 19 6.46 -24.53 -2.78
N ALA A 20 6.46 -23.19 -2.87
CA ALA A 20 7.37 -22.43 -3.71
C ALA A 20 8.10 -21.36 -2.88
N TYR A 21 9.40 -21.19 -3.14
CA TYR A 21 10.23 -20.13 -2.56
C TYR A 21 10.34 -19.00 -3.57
N LEU A 22 9.94 -17.80 -3.18
CA LEU A 22 9.65 -16.69 -4.07
C LEU A 22 10.50 -15.48 -3.69
N GLY A 23 11.23 -14.94 -4.66
CA GLY A 23 11.95 -13.67 -4.58
C GLY A 23 11.26 -12.64 -5.46
N SER A 24 11.95 -12.19 -6.51
CA SER A 24 11.39 -11.39 -7.60
C SER A 24 10.41 -12.15 -8.50
N CYS A 25 10.45 -13.48 -8.46
CA CYS A 25 9.48 -14.39 -9.08
C CYS A 25 8.14 -14.42 -8.31
N VAL A 26 7.07 -14.88 -8.97
CA VAL A 26 5.72 -14.94 -8.42
C VAL A 26 5.21 -16.38 -8.43
N GLY A 27 4.54 -16.78 -7.36
CA GLY A 27 3.85 -18.06 -7.24
C GLY A 27 2.34 -17.88 -7.36
N VAL A 28 1.69 -18.76 -8.13
CA VAL A 28 0.23 -18.82 -8.25
C VAL A 28 -0.25 -20.19 -7.77
N VAL A 29 -1.12 -20.19 -6.76
CA VAL A 29 -1.84 -21.37 -6.28
C VAL A 29 -3.23 -21.36 -6.90
N LEU A 30 -3.69 -22.52 -7.38
CA LEU A 30 -5.07 -22.77 -7.72
C LEU A 30 -5.57 -23.97 -6.91
N TRP A 31 -6.72 -23.84 -6.24
CA TRP A 31 -7.32 -24.93 -5.47
C TRP A 31 -8.80 -25.07 -5.80
N ASP A 32 -9.21 -26.27 -6.18
CA ASP A 32 -10.62 -26.60 -6.35
C ASP A 32 -11.21 -27.12 -5.05
N ARG A 33 -12.14 -26.34 -4.47
CA ARG A 33 -12.75 -26.67 -3.18
C ARG A 33 -13.62 -27.92 -3.19
N LYS A 34 -14.15 -28.33 -4.35
CA LYS A 34 -15.02 -29.51 -4.52
C LYS A 34 -14.21 -30.76 -4.86
N ALA A 35 -13.35 -30.67 -5.88
CA ALA A 35 -12.54 -31.79 -6.33
C ALA A 35 -11.38 -32.10 -5.36
N LYS A 36 -11.03 -31.15 -4.48
CA LYS A 36 -9.88 -31.24 -3.57
C LYS A 36 -8.56 -31.44 -4.31
N ILE A 37 -8.48 -30.87 -5.50
CA ILE A 37 -7.28 -30.83 -6.34
C ILE A 37 -6.66 -29.45 -6.21
N GLY A 38 -5.35 -29.40 -6.05
CA GLY A 38 -4.62 -28.14 -5.93
C GLY A 38 -3.33 -28.17 -6.71
N GLY A 39 -2.92 -27.00 -7.19
CA GLY A 39 -1.65 -26.83 -7.88
C GLY A 39 -0.94 -25.54 -7.48
N ILE A 40 0.37 -25.53 -7.71
CA ILE A 40 1.22 -24.34 -7.61
C ILE A 40 2.02 -24.22 -8.90
N MET A 41 2.06 -23.01 -9.46
CA MET A 41 2.93 -22.61 -10.56
C MET A 41 3.93 -21.55 -10.06
N HIS A 42 5.19 -21.66 -10.49
CA HIS A 42 6.27 -20.76 -10.12
C HIS A 42 6.79 -20.01 -11.37
N ILE A 43 6.47 -18.72 -11.45
CA ILE A 43 6.65 -17.86 -12.64
C ILE A 43 7.84 -16.92 -12.42
N LEU A 44 8.68 -16.75 -13.44
CA LEU A 44 9.88 -15.90 -13.36
C LEU A 44 9.74 -14.57 -14.11
N LEU A 45 9.03 -14.56 -15.24
CA LEU A 45 8.98 -13.44 -16.18
C LEU A 45 7.54 -13.14 -16.62
N PRO A 46 7.22 -11.88 -16.97
CA PRO A 46 5.87 -11.52 -17.39
C PRO A 46 5.52 -12.13 -18.75
N GLU A 47 6.35 -11.85 -19.76
CA GLU A 47 6.10 -12.20 -21.16
C GLU A 47 7.44 -12.40 -21.91
N PRO A 48 7.49 -13.26 -22.94
CA PRO A 48 8.70 -13.50 -23.70
C PRO A 48 9.04 -12.33 -24.64
N ILE A 49 10.33 -12.08 -24.86
CA ILE A 49 10.83 -11.02 -25.75
C ILE A 49 11.04 -11.56 -27.18
N SER A 50 11.10 -12.88 -27.34
CA SER A 50 11.30 -13.60 -28.60
C SER A 50 10.59 -14.94 -28.56
N GLU A 51 10.65 -15.72 -29.64
CA GLU A 51 10.25 -17.13 -29.59
C GLU A 51 11.01 -17.88 -28.48
N ILE A 52 10.31 -18.76 -27.77
CA ILE A 52 10.84 -19.53 -26.63
C ILE A 52 10.69 -21.03 -26.89
N PRO A 53 11.62 -21.87 -26.39
CA PRO A 53 11.46 -23.32 -26.40
C PRO A 53 10.21 -23.77 -25.64
N GLU A 54 9.58 -24.87 -26.07
CA GLU A 54 8.34 -25.37 -25.45
C GLU A 54 8.49 -25.69 -23.95
N GLY A 55 9.69 -26.12 -23.54
CA GLY A 55 10.02 -26.40 -22.13
C GLY A 55 10.09 -25.14 -21.25
N ASP A 56 10.28 -23.96 -21.84
CA ASP A 56 10.49 -22.71 -21.10
C ASP A 56 9.20 -21.91 -20.91
N ARG A 57 8.07 -22.36 -21.48
CA ARG A 57 6.78 -21.67 -21.40
C ARG A 57 6.34 -21.34 -19.98
N PHE A 58 6.71 -22.17 -19.00
CA PHE A 58 6.31 -22.01 -17.61
C PHE A 58 7.13 -20.96 -16.86
N TYR A 59 8.22 -20.45 -17.45
CA TYR A 59 8.89 -19.26 -16.91
C TYR A 59 8.07 -17.99 -17.11
N TYR A 60 7.14 -17.96 -18.08
CA TYR A 60 6.41 -16.76 -18.49
C TYR A 60 4.95 -16.79 -18.04
N ALA A 61 4.47 -15.68 -17.47
CA ALA A 61 3.08 -15.53 -17.03
C ALA A 61 2.10 -15.67 -18.19
N THR A 62 2.37 -15.02 -19.32
CA THR A 62 1.49 -15.05 -20.50
C THR A 62 1.35 -16.42 -21.15
N GLU A 63 2.36 -17.28 -21.02
CA GLU A 63 2.43 -18.57 -21.73
C GLU A 63 2.07 -19.77 -20.84
N GLY A 64 2.56 -19.77 -19.60
CA GLY A 64 2.40 -20.89 -18.69
C GLY A 64 1.11 -20.86 -17.89
N LEU A 65 0.64 -19.68 -17.47
CA LEU A 65 -0.55 -19.56 -16.64
C LEU A 65 -1.83 -20.03 -17.36
N PRO A 66 -2.07 -19.71 -18.65
CA PRO A 66 -3.23 -20.25 -19.36
C PRO A 66 -3.27 -21.78 -19.34
N VAL A 67 -2.13 -22.44 -19.59
CA VAL A 67 -2.03 -23.91 -19.55
C VAL A 67 -2.26 -24.46 -18.16
N PHE A 68 -1.72 -23.79 -17.14
CA PHE A 68 -1.94 -24.19 -15.76
C PHE A 68 -3.42 -24.11 -15.36
N ILE A 69 -4.10 -23.01 -15.73
CA ILE A 69 -5.54 -22.84 -15.53
C ILE A 69 -6.31 -23.93 -16.28
N ASP A 70 -5.99 -24.14 -17.55
CA ASP A 70 -6.72 -25.08 -18.40
C ASP A 70 -6.58 -26.51 -17.83
N ARG A 71 -5.38 -26.95 -17.40
CA ARG A 71 -5.18 -28.25 -16.72
C ARG A 71 -5.88 -28.36 -15.38
N MET A 72 -5.95 -27.29 -14.60
CA MET A 72 -6.76 -27.28 -13.38
C MET A 72 -8.24 -27.45 -13.73
N THR A 73 -8.72 -26.80 -14.79
CA THR A 73 -10.11 -26.89 -15.26
C THR A 73 -10.47 -28.18 -15.98
N GLU A 74 -9.54 -28.86 -16.65
CA GLU A 74 -9.78 -30.20 -17.22
C GLU A 74 -10.20 -31.20 -16.13
N ASN A 75 -9.66 -31.01 -14.92
CA ASN A 75 -9.97 -31.83 -13.76
C ASN A 75 -11.17 -31.32 -12.93
N THR A 76 -11.79 -30.19 -13.30
CA THR A 76 -12.98 -29.65 -12.62
C THR A 76 -14.11 -29.28 -13.56
N SER A 77 -15.34 -29.66 -13.20
CA SER A 77 -16.52 -29.32 -14.00
C SER A 77 -16.86 -27.82 -14.01
N ASN A 78 -16.19 -26.95 -13.22
CA ASN A 78 -16.49 -25.52 -13.18
C ASN A 78 -15.37 -24.63 -12.57
N ALA A 79 -14.86 -23.66 -13.33
CA ALA A 79 -13.88 -22.67 -12.89
C ALA A 79 -14.31 -21.84 -11.65
N ARG A 80 -15.62 -21.70 -11.39
CA ARG A 80 -16.14 -21.02 -10.20
C ARG A 80 -15.82 -21.72 -8.88
N ASN A 81 -15.40 -22.99 -8.94
CA ASN A 81 -14.96 -23.76 -7.76
C ASN A 81 -13.49 -23.55 -7.43
N ILE A 82 -12.73 -22.94 -8.35
CA ILE A 82 -11.31 -22.69 -8.17
C ILE A 82 -11.11 -21.37 -7.41
N GLU A 83 -10.22 -21.43 -6.44
CA GLU A 83 -9.76 -20.28 -5.66
C GLU A 83 -8.27 -20.09 -5.89
N ALA A 84 -7.86 -18.84 -6.09
CA ALA A 84 -6.49 -18.47 -6.37
C ALA A 84 -5.82 -17.77 -5.18
N THR A 85 -4.54 -18.07 -4.96
CA THR A 85 -3.65 -17.28 -4.08
C THR A 85 -2.39 -16.92 -4.84
N ILE A 86 -1.97 -15.65 -4.78
CA ILE A 86 -0.78 -15.14 -5.46
C ILE A 86 0.21 -14.59 -4.43
N ALA A 87 1.51 -14.87 -4.58
CA ALA A 87 2.54 -14.32 -3.70
C ALA A 87 3.87 -14.09 -4.44
N GLY A 88 4.79 -13.32 -3.86
CA GLY A 88 6.15 -13.11 -4.39
C GLY A 88 6.36 -11.73 -5.03
N GLY A 89 7.23 -11.61 -6.02
CA GLY A 89 7.46 -10.34 -6.71
C GLY A 89 8.22 -9.30 -5.87
N ALA A 90 9.01 -9.75 -4.88
CA ALA A 90 9.80 -8.88 -4.02
C ALA A 90 11.01 -8.28 -4.75
N LEU A 91 11.36 -7.03 -4.42
CA LEU A 91 12.61 -6.41 -4.85
C LEU A 91 13.72 -6.79 -3.86
N LEU A 92 14.70 -7.57 -4.30
CA LEU A 92 15.73 -8.12 -3.41
C LEU A 92 17.00 -7.26 -3.42
N GLY A 93 17.51 -6.90 -2.23
CA GLY A 93 18.81 -6.25 -2.07
C GLY A 93 18.77 -4.71 -2.15
N GLN A 94 19.89 -4.10 -2.57
CA GLN A 94 19.94 -2.66 -2.85
C GLN A 94 19.16 -2.37 -4.12
N VAL A 95 17.96 -1.84 -3.98
CA VAL A 95 17.07 -1.54 -5.10
C VAL A 95 17.63 -0.37 -5.90
N SER A 96 17.95 -0.61 -7.17
CA SER A 96 18.35 0.41 -8.13
C SER A 96 17.14 1.09 -8.76
N GLY A 97 17.32 2.27 -9.35
CA GLY A 97 16.26 2.92 -10.14
C GLY A 97 15.74 2.04 -11.28
N THR A 98 16.60 1.20 -11.85
CA THR A 98 16.25 0.27 -12.92
C THR A 98 15.35 -0.88 -12.43
N ASP A 99 15.50 -1.33 -11.19
CA ASP A 99 14.63 -2.37 -10.62
C ASP A 99 13.20 -1.86 -10.42
N LEU A 100 13.06 -0.60 -10.01
CA LEU A 100 11.77 0.09 -9.90
C LEU A 100 11.13 0.35 -11.26
N GLU A 101 11.93 0.68 -12.27
CA GLU A 101 11.44 0.90 -13.64
C GLU A 101 11.00 -0.40 -14.33
N LEU A 102 11.75 -1.50 -14.15
CA LEU A 102 11.42 -2.79 -14.77
C LEU A 102 10.22 -3.47 -14.09
N ASN A 103 10.05 -3.30 -12.78
CA ASN A 103 8.96 -3.82 -11.95
C ASN A 103 8.49 -5.24 -12.36
N ILE A 104 9.45 -6.16 -12.48
CA ILE A 104 9.20 -7.50 -13.05
C ILE A 104 8.13 -8.23 -12.23
N GLY A 105 8.27 -8.23 -10.90
CA GLY A 105 7.32 -8.85 -9.97
C GLY A 105 5.90 -8.28 -10.08
N GLY A 106 5.78 -6.94 -10.14
CA GLY A 106 4.49 -6.27 -10.32
C GLY A 106 3.82 -6.62 -11.65
N ARG A 107 4.58 -6.58 -12.76
CA ARG A 107 4.07 -6.96 -14.09
C ARG A 107 3.58 -8.40 -14.15
N ILE A 108 4.31 -9.34 -13.54
CA ILE A 108 3.86 -10.74 -13.45
C ILE A 108 2.56 -10.83 -12.68
N SER A 109 2.46 -10.16 -11.54
CA SER A 109 1.24 -10.15 -10.73
C SER A 109 0.04 -9.59 -11.49
N ASP A 110 0.21 -8.46 -12.18
CA ASP A 110 -0.86 -7.81 -12.95
C ASP A 110 -1.40 -8.72 -14.06
N ILE A 111 -0.50 -9.37 -14.81
CA ILE A 111 -0.87 -10.36 -15.84
C ILE A 111 -1.65 -11.52 -15.21
N CYS A 112 -1.12 -12.08 -14.11
CA CYS A 112 -1.77 -13.20 -13.42
C CYS A 112 -3.19 -12.82 -12.94
N MET A 113 -3.34 -11.69 -12.26
CA MET A 113 -4.63 -11.21 -11.77
C MET A 113 -5.60 -10.95 -12.92
N GLY A 114 -5.14 -10.30 -14.00
CA GLY A 114 -5.94 -10.04 -15.19
C GLY A 114 -6.47 -11.34 -15.83
N MET A 115 -5.60 -12.33 -16.04
CA MET A 115 -5.98 -13.62 -16.62
C MET A 115 -6.94 -14.42 -15.73
N LEU A 116 -6.71 -14.46 -14.42
CA LEU A 116 -7.60 -15.13 -13.47
C LEU A 116 -8.99 -14.50 -13.45
N LYS A 117 -9.06 -13.15 -13.47
CA LYS A 117 -10.31 -12.41 -13.55
C LYS A 117 -11.07 -12.67 -14.86
N LEU A 118 -10.37 -12.68 -15.99
CA LEU A 118 -10.95 -13.02 -17.30
C LEU A 118 -11.51 -14.45 -17.34
N LYS A 119 -10.88 -15.40 -16.67
CA LYS A 119 -11.34 -16.80 -16.54
C LYS A 119 -12.39 -16.99 -15.43
N GLY A 120 -12.77 -15.94 -14.70
CA GLY A 120 -13.78 -15.98 -13.65
C GLY A 120 -13.35 -16.74 -12.39
N ILE A 121 -12.05 -16.84 -12.14
CA ILE A 121 -11.49 -17.50 -10.94
C ILE A 121 -11.44 -16.49 -9.80
N SER A 122 -11.93 -16.88 -8.63
CA SER A 122 -11.93 -16.02 -7.45
C SER A 122 -10.53 -15.96 -6.84
N ILE A 123 -9.96 -14.76 -6.72
CA ILE A 123 -8.69 -14.54 -6.04
C ILE A 123 -9.00 -14.31 -4.55
N LYS A 124 -8.54 -15.23 -3.69
CA LYS A 124 -8.77 -15.17 -2.24
C LYS A 124 -7.74 -14.34 -1.50
N ARG A 125 -6.49 -14.35 -1.97
CA ARG A 125 -5.38 -13.68 -1.33
C ARG A 125 -4.31 -13.31 -2.35
N VAL A 126 -3.80 -12.10 -2.24
CA VAL A 126 -2.66 -11.61 -3.01
C VAL A 126 -1.66 -11.02 -2.02
N GLU A 127 -0.41 -11.47 -2.08
CA GLU A 127 0.66 -10.98 -1.24
C GLU A 127 1.94 -10.80 -2.07
N VAL A 128 1.90 -9.82 -2.96
CA VAL A 128 2.99 -9.53 -3.91
C VAL A 128 3.74 -8.25 -3.56
N GLY A 129 4.95 -8.10 -4.09
CA GLY A 129 5.85 -6.99 -3.78
C GLY A 129 6.67 -7.26 -2.51
N GLY A 130 7.09 -6.20 -1.83
CA GLY A 130 7.94 -6.30 -0.65
C GLY A 130 9.44 -6.32 -0.96
N PHE A 131 10.25 -6.35 0.10
CA PHE A 131 11.71 -6.54 0.00
C PHE A 131 12.21 -7.88 0.56
N LEU A 132 11.29 -8.71 1.09
CA LEU A 132 11.66 -10.02 1.61
C LEU A 132 11.22 -11.13 0.65
N PRO A 133 12.06 -12.16 0.46
CA PRO A 133 11.59 -13.39 -0.16
C PRO A 133 10.50 -14.03 0.69
N THR A 134 9.61 -14.79 0.07
CA THR A 134 8.49 -15.47 0.74
C THR A 134 8.41 -16.94 0.36
N VAL A 135 7.68 -17.70 1.17
CA VAL A 135 7.35 -19.09 0.94
C VAL A 135 5.84 -19.18 0.79
N LEU A 136 5.38 -19.54 -0.41
CA LEU A 136 3.99 -19.85 -0.68
C LEU A 136 3.77 -21.35 -0.51
N THR A 137 2.83 -21.73 0.36
CA THR A 137 2.49 -23.13 0.64
C THR A 137 1.01 -23.38 0.44
N LEU A 138 0.66 -24.49 -0.20
CA LEU A 138 -0.70 -25.02 -0.30
C LEU A 138 -0.78 -26.39 0.37
N ASP A 139 -1.68 -26.51 1.35
CA ASP A 139 -2.11 -27.78 1.90
C ASP A 139 -3.34 -28.26 1.12
N VAL A 140 -3.16 -29.24 0.23
CA VAL A 140 -4.18 -29.61 -0.77
C VAL A 140 -5.48 -30.16 -0.17
N PRO A 141 -5.44 -31.04 0.85
CA PRO A 141 -6.66 -31.57 1.45
C PRO A 141 -7.56 -30.48 2.06
N SER A 142 -6.95 -29.51 2.73
CA SER A 142 -7.68 -28.42 3.38
C SER A 142 -7.95 -27.22 2.47
N GLY A 143 -7.14 -27.02 1.43
CA GLY A 143 -7.11 -25.79 0.65
C GLY A 143 -6.40 -24.63 1.32
N THR A 144 -5.80 -24.87 2.49
CA THR A 144 -5.17 -23.81 3.27
C THR A 144 -3.92 -23.31 2.57
N THR A 145 -3.86 -22.00 2.30
CA THR A 145 -2.66 -21.35 1.77
C THR A 145 -1.96 -20.55 2.87
N THR A 146 -0.63 -20.62 2.90
CA THR A 146 0.19 -19.79 3.80
C THR A 146 1.30 -19.09 3.02
N ILE A 147 1.57 -17.84 3.40
CA ILE A 147 2.60 -17.00 2.81
C ILE A 147 3.49 -16.55 3.96
N LYS A 148 4.74 -17.01 3.96
CA LYS A 148 5.68 -16.74 5.06
C LYS A 148 6.96 -16.10 4.51
N PRO A 149 7.36 -14.91 4.99
CA PRO A 149 8.63 -14.32 4.60
C PRO A 149 9.79 -15.19 5.07
N VAL A 150 10.81 -15.28 4.22
CA VAL A 150 12.10 -15.89 4.51
C VAL A 150 12.98 -14.80 5.10
N LEU A 151 13.06 -14.78 6.42
CA LEU A 151 13.99 -13.91 7.12
C LEU A 151 15.39 -14.50 7.00
N LYS A 152 16.35 -13.75 6.44
CA LYS A 152 17.76 -14.09 6.61
C LYS A 152 18.06 -13.95 8.10
N THR A 153 18.27 -15.07 8.78
CA THR A 153 19.02 -15.08 10.02
C THR A 153 20.45 -14.68 9.66
N THR A 154 20.79 -13.40 9.79
CA THR A 154 22.13 -13.07 10.24
C THR A 154 22.34 -13.79 11.57
N GLU A 155 23.55 -14.26 11.84
CA GLU A 155 23.89 -15.14 12.97
C GLU A 155 23.54 -14.58 14.37
N ASP A 156 23.01 -13.36 14.47
CA ASP A 156 22.31 -12.86 15.64
C ASP A 156 20.81 -13.10 15.52
N GLY A 157 20.34 -14.10 16.27
CA GLY A 157 18.98 -14.64 16.23
C GLY A 157 17.86 -13.60 16.36
N LEU A 158 16.77 -13.86 15.64
CA LEU A 158 15.47 -13.19 15.70
C LEU A 158 14.72 -13.51 17.01
N THR A 159 15.35 -13.20 18.14
CA THR A 159 14.77 -13.23 19.50
C THR A 159 15.11 -11.95 20.25
N GLY A 160 15.24 -10.82 19.53
CA GLY A 160 15.38 -9.52 20.17
C GLY A 160 14.09 -9.18 20.91
N THR A 161 14.16 -9.08 22.24
CA THR A 161 13.21 -8.27 22.99
C THR A 161 13.23 -6.87 22.37
N VAL A 162 12.09 -6.39 21.87
CA VAL A 162 12.00 -4.99 21.41
C VAL A 162 12.13 -4.15 22.68
N ASN A 163 13.29 -3.55 22.88
CA ASN A 163 13.43 -2.56 23.92
C ASN A 163 12.68 -1.31 23.46
N PRO A 164 11.86 -0.69 24.33
CA PRO A 164 11.24 0.58 24.02
C PRO A 164 12.29 1.58 23.53
N PRO A 165 12.10 2.23 22.37
CA PRO A 165 13.01 3.25 21.90
C PRO A 165 13.17 4.34 22.94
N THR A 166 14.40 4.79 23.15
CA THR A 166 14.62 6.05 23.87
C THR A 166 14.17 7.22 22.99
N SER A 167 13.93 8.39 23.59
CA SER A 167 13.65 9.61 22.81
C SER A 167 14.74 9.89 21.78
N LYS A 168 16.01 9.55 22.10
CA LYS A 168 17.13 9.69 21.17
C LYS A 168 17.04 8.73 19.99
N ASP A 169 16.52 7.52 20.18
CA ASP A 169 16.33 6.55 19.09
C ASP A 169 15.26 7.03 18.11
N ILE A 170 14.17 7.61 18.61
CA ILE A 170 13.11 8.22 17.78
C ILE A 170 13.66 9.44 17.04
N THR A 171 14.38 10.33 17.71
CA THR A 171 15.02 11.48 17.04
C THR A 171 15.99 11.03 15.96
N ASN A 172 16.82 10.02 16.23
CA ASN A 172 17.73 9.45 15.23
C ASN A 172 16.98 8.80 14.05
N ALA A 173 15.85 8.14 14.29
CA ALA A 173 15.02 7.57 13.23
C ALA A 173 14.40 8.68 12.36
N ILE A 174 13.92 9.76 12.99
CA ILE A 174 13.43 10.96 12.30
C ILE A 174 14.55 11.60 11.46
N GLU A 175 15.77 11.71 11.99
CA GLU A 175 16.93 12.26 11.28
C GLU A 175 17.40 11.37 10.12
N LYS A 176 17.20 10.04 10.21
CA LYS A 176 17.51 9.08 9.15
C LYS A 176 16.46 9.04 8.04
N MET A 177 15.26 9.56 8.27
CA MET A 177 14.32 9.80 7.19
C MET A 177 14.99 10.69 6.14
N ARG A 178 14.82 10.36 4.86
CA ARG A 178 15.22 11.30 3.81
C ARG A 178 14.55 12.65 4.11
N PRO A 179 15.30 13.76 4.16
CA PRO A 179 14.71 15.06 4.42
C PRO A 179 13.56 15.28 3.45
N ILE A 180 12.42 15.74 3.96
CA ILE A 180 11.30 16.11 3.09
C ILE A 180 11.81 17.15 2.07
N PRO A 181 11.61 16.94 0.76
CA PRO A 181 12.06 17.90 -0.24
C PRO A 181 11.50 19.29 0.09
N GLN A 182 12.32 20.34 -0.01
CA GLN A 182 11.89 21.71 0.30
C GLN A 182 10.67 22.14 -0.54
N ILE A 183 10.56 21.62 -1.77
CA ILE A 183 9.38 21.79 -2.61
C ILE A 183 8.12 21.21 -1.99
N ALA A 184 8.19 20.08 -1.28
CA ALA A 184 7.03 19.51 -0.59
C ALA A 184 6.56 20.43 0.54
N ILE A 185 7.48 20.94 1.37
CA ILE A 185 7.15 21.90 2.43
C ILE A 185 6.49 23.13 1.81
N LYS A 186 7.07 23.68 0.73
CA LYS A 186 6.52 24.85 0.05
C LYS A 186 5.12 24.59 -0.51
N VAL A 187 4.88 23.42 -1.11
CA VAL A 187 3.56 23.04 -1.62
C VAL A 187 2.56 22.83 -0.47
N ILE A 188 2.95 22.16 0.62
CA ILE A 188 2.11 21.97 1.81
C ILE A 188 1.71 23.34 2.40
N ASN A 189 2.64 24.29 2.47
CA ASN A 189 2.35 25.65 2.95
C ASN A 189 1.41 26.39 2.01
N MET A 190 1.63 26.33 0.69
CA MET A 190 0.69 26.88 -0.31
C MET A 190 -0.71 26.29 -0.15
N LEU A 191 -0.80 24.96 0.01
CA LEU A 191 -2.04 24.21 0.23
C LEU A 191 -2.71 24.52 1.57
N SER A 192 -1.96 24.96 2.58
CA SER A 192 -2.50 25.41 3.86
C SER A 192 -3.01 26.85 3.77
N ASP A 193 -2.27 27.74 3.10
CA ASP A 193 -2.63 29.15 2.96
C ASP A 193 -3.83 29.36 2.03
N GLY A 194 -4.01 28.49 1.03
CA GLY A 194 -5.14 28.53 0.09
C GLY A 194 -5.02 29.56 -1.02
N VAL A 195 -3.84 30.15 -1.20
CA VAL A 195 -3.54 31.10 -2.26
C VAL A 195 -2.50 30.52 -3.19
N TYR A 196 -2.86 30.38 -4.47
CA TYR A 196 -2.08 29.66 -5.48
C TYR A 196 -1.72 30.58 -6.64
N ASN A 197 -0.44 30.74 -6.94
CA ASN A 197 0.01 31.31 -8.21
C ASN A 197 0.43 30.17 -9.15
N PRO A 198 -0.33 29.88 -10.22
CA PRO A 198 -0.02 28.78 -11.14
C PRO A 198 1.41 28.84 -11.71
N THR A 199 1.91 30.05 -11.99
CA THR A 199 3.25 30.25 -12.53
C THR A 199 4.33 29.90 -11.51
N GLU A 200 4.16 30.30 -10.25
CA GLU A 200 5.10 29.95 -9.18
C GLU A 200 5.13 28.45 -8.89
N ILE A 201 3.97 27.78 -9.00
CA ILE A 201 3.87 26.33 -8.84
C ILE A 201 4.65 25.62 -9.93
N ALA A 202 4.45 26.00 -11.20
CA ALA A 202 5.18 25.43 -12.32
C ALA A 202 6.69 25.62 -12.15
N ASP A 203 7.12 26.84 -11.82
CA ASP A 203 8.52 27.20 -11.67
C ASP A 203 9.19 26.46 -10.51
N GLU A 204 8.46 26.19 -9.43
CA GLU A 204 8.99 25.36 -8.34
C GLU A 204 9.16 23.90 -8.78
N ILE A 205 8.15 23.30 -9.40
CA ILE A 205 8.19 21.88 -9.84
C ILE A 205 9.33 21.65 -10.83
N LYS A 206 9.54 22.58 -11.76
CA LYS A 206 10.57 22.48 -12.81
C LYS A 206 12.01 22.51 -12.28
N LYS A 207 12.25 22.97 -11.04
CA LYS A 207 13.59 22.97 -10.44
C LYS A 207 14.11 21.55 -10.20
N GLU A 208 13.20 20.59 -10.00
CA GLU A 208 13.54 19.20 -9.74
C GLU A 208 13.07 18.29 -10.88
N GLN A 209 13.97 17.99 -11.83
CA GLN A 209 13.65 17.24 -13.05
C GLN A 209 13.01 15.87 -12.76
N THR A 210 13.46 15.18 -11.70
CA THR A 210 12.90 13.86 -11.32
C THR A 210 11.48 13.97 -10.78
N LEU A 211 11.15 15.07 -10.08
CA LEU A 211 9.82 15.34 -9.58
C LEU A 211 8.90 15.77 -10.72
N ALA A 212 9.35 16.67 -11.60
CA ALA A 212 8.58 17.08 -12.78
C ALA A 212 8.18 15.89 -13.65
N ALA A 213 9.12 14.95 -13.90
CA ALA A 213 8.82 13.73 -14.64
C ALA A 213 7.79 12.83 -13.92
N ARG A 214 7.88 12.70 -12.60
CA ARG A 214 6.90 11.94 -11.79
C ARG A 214 5.53 12.57 -11.81
N VAL A 215 5.44 13.89 -11.64
CA VAL A 215 4.18 14.65 -11.74
C VAL A 215 3.55 14.45 -13.10
N LEU A 216 4.31 14.59 -14.19
CA LEU A 216 3.79 14.33 -15.55
C LEU A 216 3.33 12.88 -15.75
N ARG A 217 4.04 11.90 -15.20
CA ARG A 217 3.60 10.49 -15.25
C ARG A 217 2.27 10.30 -14.52
N LEU A 218 2.12 10.89 -13.33
CA LEU A 218 0.88 10.84 -12.57
C LEU A 218 -0.27 11.58 -13.27
N CYS A 219 -0.04 12.78 -13.80
CA CYS A 219 -1.01 13.52 -14.62
C CYS A 219 -1.56 12.68 -15.78
N ASN A 220 -0.70 11.86 -16.39
CA ASN A 220 -1.04 11.01 -17.53
C ASN A 220 -1.53 9.61 -17.17
N SER A 221 -1.61 9.29 -15.88
CA SER A 221 -2.04 7.97 -15.43
C SER A 221 -3.56 7.87 -15.36
N SER A 222 -4.07 6.65 -15.32
CA SER A 222 -5.51 6.38 -15.11
C SER A 222 -6.04 7.01 -13.82
N TYR A 223 -5.16 7.25 -12.85
CA TYR A 223 -5.44 7.93 -11.58
C TYR A 223 -6.05 9.33 -11.77
N ILE A 224 -5.65 10.09 -12.81
CA ILE A 224 -6.22 11.42 -13.12
C ILE A 224 -7.33 11.34 -14.18
N GLY A 225 -7.28 10.35 -15.07
CA GLY A 225 -8.34 10.12 -16.05
C GLY A 225 -8.40 11.16 -17.18
N LEU A 226 -7.28 11.79 -17.53
CA LEU A 226 -7.22 12.69 -18.68
C LEU A 226 -7.45 11.93 -20.00
N MET A 227 -8.37 12.45 -20.82
CA MET A 227 -8.65 11.90 -22.17
C MET A 227 -7.47 12.08 -23.14
N ARG A 228 -6.61 13.07 -22.90
CA ARG A 228 -5.41 13.36 -23.69
C ARG A 228 -4.21 13.49 -22.75
N LYS A 229 -3.08 12.93 -23.18
CA LYS A 229 -1.82 13.07 -22.44
C LYS A 229 -1.28 14.50 -22.49
N VAL A 230 -0.80 15.00 -21.36
CA VAL A 230 -0.11 16.28 -21.20
C VAL A 230 1.41 16.08 -21.23
N SER A 231 2.12 17.06 -21.75
CA SER A 231 3.56 17.00 -22.05
C SER A 231 4.40 18.00 -21.24
N SER A 232 3.76 18.95 -20.55
CA SER A 232 4.41 19.96 -19.70
C SER A 232 3.60 20.25 -18.44
N ILE A 233 4.26 20.82 -17.42
CA ILE A 233 3.62 21.16 -16.14
C ILE A 233 2.63 22.31 -16.33
N GLU A 234 2.93 23.23 -17.23
CA GLU A 234 2.06 24.35 -17.63
C GLU A 234 0.80 23.83 -18.32
N GLU A 235 0.94 22.87 -19.23
CA GLU A 235 -0.21 22.20 -19.86
C GLU A 235 -1.05 21.46 -18.81
N ALA A 236 -0.39 20.74 -17.89
CA ALA A 236 -1.08 20.05 -16.79
C ALA A 236 -1.83 21.03 -15.86
N LEU A 237 -1.24 22.19 -15.52
CA LEU A 237 -1.88 23.25 -14.75
C LEU A 237 -3.09 23.85 -15.47
N LEU A 238 -3.03 24.00 -16.79
CA LEU A 238 -4.15 24.51 -17.59
C LEU A 238 -5.33 23.53 -17.59
N TYR A 239 -5.06 22.24 -17.72
CA TYR A 239 -6.11 21.21 -17.80
C TYR A 239 -6.66 20.78 -16.44
N LEU A 240 -5.82 20.70 -15.41
CA LEU A 240 -6.17 20.18 -14.09
C LEU A 240 -6.42 21.27 -13.05
N GLY A 241 -5.86 22.47 -13.26
CA GLY A 241 -5.86 23.54 -12.27
C GLY A 241 -4.81 23.38 -11.18
N SER A 242 -4.53 24.48 -10.48
CA SER A 242 -3.48 24.55 -9.44
C SER A 242 -3.70 23.56 -8.29
N LYS A 243 -4.95 23.44 -7.81
CA LYS A 243 -5.30 22.56 -6.69
C LYS A 243 -4.88 21.12 -6.98
N THR A 244 -5.33 20.56 -8.11
CA THR A 244 -5.04 19.18 -8.49
C THR A 244 -3.55 18.97 -8.76
N ILE A 245 -2.85 19.94 -9.34
CA ILE A 245 -1.40 19.82 -9.54
C ILE A 245 -0.66 19.76 -8.20
N LEU A 246 -1.01 20.60 -7.23
CA LEU A 246 -0.38 20.56 -5.91
C LEU A 246 -0.63 19.21 -5.21
N GLN A 247 -1.84 18.65 -5.34
CA GLN A 247 -2.13 17.30 -4.85
C GLN A 247 -1.24 16.25 -5.55
N VAL A 248 -1.14 16.27 -6.89
CA VAL A 248 -0.27 15.35 -7.64
C VAL A 248 1.19 15.50 -7.22
N VAL A 249 1.67 16.71 -6.98
CA VAL A 249 3.03 16.95 -6.47
C VAL A 249 3.20 16.32 -5.10
N LEU A 250 2.25 16.51 -4.18
CA LEU A 250 2.27 15.84 -2.87
C LEU A 250 2.30 14.33 -3.00
N THR A 251 1.38 13.76 -3.80
CA THR A 251 1.32 12.32 -4.08
C THR A 251 2.66 11.80 -4.59
N ALA A 252 3.27 12.50 -5.56
CA ALA A 252 4.55 12.14 -6.16
C ALA A 252 5.70 12.12 -5.15
N ILE A 253 5.67 13.05 -4.18
CA ILE A 253 6.71 13.16 -3.14
C ILE A 253 6.49 12.13 -2.04
N SER A 254 5.23 11.91 -1.63
CA SER A 254 4.87 10.94 -0.60
C SER A 254 5.21 9.51 -1.01
N MET A 255 5.18 9.17 -2.31
CA MET A 255 5.65 7.87 -2.80
C MET A 255 7.04 7.50 -2.26
N ASP A 256 8.00 8.43 -2.26
CA ASP A 256 9.36 8.17 -1.76
C ASP A 256 9.40 8.04 -0.24
N MET A 257 8.51 8.75 0.46
CA MET A 257 8.41 8.71 1.92
C MET A 257 7.94 7.34 2.39
N PHE A 258 6.94 6.76 1.71
CA PHE A 258 6.38 5.45 2.05
C PHE A 258 7.13 4.26 1.43
N SER A 259 7.93 4.46 0.37
CA SER A 259 8.68 3.38 -0.32
C SER A 259 10.17 3.31 0.03
N GLY A 260 10.74 4.34 0.65
CA GLY A 260 12.18 4.59 0.72
C GLY A 260 12.99 3.81 1.77
N VAL A 261 12.43 2.81 2.45
CA VAL A 261 13.10 2.15 3.59
C VAL A 261 13.36 0.66 3.30
N PRO A 262 14.61 0.26 3.05
CA PRO A 262 14.96 -1.16 2.99
C PRO A 262 14.84 -1.79 4.39
N GLY A 263 13.91 -2.74 4.57
CA GLY A 263 13.96 -3.65 5.73
C GLY A 263 12.63 -4.08 6.35
N GLY A 264 11.55 -3.30 6.24
CA GLY A 264 10.28 -3.62 6.89
C GLY A 264 9.30 -4.34 5.98
N TYR A 265 9.00 -5.61 6.23
CA TYR A 265 8.07 -6.38 5.36
C TYR A 265 6.67 -5.75 5.26
N SER A 266 6.26 -5.00 6.27
CA SER A 266 4.93 -4.42 6.41
C SER A 266 4.69 -3.18 5.56
N LEU A 267 5.73 -2.39 5.25
CA LEU A 267 5.63 -1.21 4.37
C LEU A 267 5.65 -1.55 2.87
N CYS A 268 6.31 -2.65 2.52
CA CYS A 268 6.93 -2.76 1.19
C CYS A 268 6.04 -3.35 0.09
N LYS A 269 4.76 -3.60 0.40
CA LYS A 269 3.77 -4.02 -0.60
C LYS A 269 3.01 -2.86 -1.23
N GLY A 270 3.41 -1.62 -0.93
CA GLY A 270 2.67 -0.42 -1.33
C GLY A 270 1.42 -0.15 -0.50
N GLY A 271 1.00 -1.08 0.37
CA GLY A 271 -0.21 -0.97 1.19
C GLY A 271 -0.33 0.36 1.92
N MET A 272 0.65 0.75 2.75
CA MET A 272 0.55 2.01 3.50
C MET A 272 0.46 3.25 2.60
N TYR A 273 1.11 3.25 1.44
CA TYR A 273 0.99 4.34 0.47
C TYR A 273 -0.41 4.36 -0.15
N GLU A 274 -0.92 3.21 -0.60
CA GLU A 274 -2.27 3.07 -1.17
C GLU A 274 -3.33 3.42 -0.13
N HIS A 275 -3.15 3.02 1.13
CA HIS A 275 -3.98 3.42 2.24
C HIS A 275 -3.99 4.94 2.42
N ALA A 276 -2.83 5.55 2.62
CA ALA A 276 -2.71 6.99 2.79
C ALA A 276 -3.33 7.76 1.61
N LEU A 277 -3.17 7.26 0.39
CA LEU A 277 -3.75 7.82 -0.82
C LEU A 277 -5.28 7.66 -0.87
N GLY A 278 -5.79 6.49 -0.48
CA GLY A 278 -7.23 6.23 -0.38
C GLY A 278 -7.88 7.10 0.69
N THR A 279 -7.26 7.21 1.86
CA THR A 279 -7.69 8.08 2.96
C THR A 279 -7.65 9.54 2.56
N ALA A 280 -6.61 10.00 1.86
CA ALA A 280 -6.52 11.35 1.31
C ALA A 280 -7.72 11.68 0.41
N ARG A 281 -8.02 10.80 -0.56
CA ARG A 281 -9.13 11.00 -1.49
C ARG A 281 -10.49 10.95 -0.81
N LEU A 282 -10.69 10.00 0.10
CA LEU A 282 -11.94 9.90 0.82
C LEU A 282 -12.12 11.11 1.73
N ALA A 283 -11.09 11.53 2.46
CA ALA A 283 -11.13 12.73 3.29
C ALA A 283 -11.45 13.99 2.46
N GLU A 284 -10.87 14.13 1.28
CA GLU A 284 -11.22 15.21 0.34
C GLU A 284 -12.71 15.20 -0.03
N ARG A 285 -13.24 14.02 -0.40
CA ARG A 285 -14.66 13.88 -0.76
C ARG A 285 -15.59 14.14 0.42
N LEU A 286 -15.22 13.68 1.61
CA LEU A 286 -15.99 13.96 2.83
C LEU A 286 -15.96 15.45 3.18
N ALA A 287 -14.86 16.14 2.94
CA ALA A 287 -14.77 17.59 3.10
C ALA A 287 -15.66 18.34 2.10
N ASP A 288 -15.71 17.91 0.83
CA ASP A 288 -16.64 18.45 -0.18
C ASP A 288 -18.11 18.31 0.27
N LEU A 289 -18.47 17.16 0.85
CA LEU A 289 -19.84 16.83 1.26
C LEU A 289 -20.27 17.48 2.59
N SER A 290 -19.35 17.65 3.54
CA SER A 290 -19.64 18.20 4.88
C SER A 290 -19.44 19.71 4.97
N THR A 291 -18.67 20.32 4.07
CA THR A 291 -18.23 21.74 4.13
C THR A 291 -17.48 22.15 5.41
N MET A 292 -17.13 21.18 6.26
CA MET A 292 -16.54 21.41 7.58
C MET A 292 -15.01 21.63 7.55
N SER A 293 -14.36 21.33 6.42
CA SER A 293 -12.94 21.59 6.19
C SER A 293 -12.69 21.86 4.71
N ARG A 294 -11.53 22.44 4.38
CA ARG A 294 -11.17 22.68 2.99
C ARG A 294 -10.71 21.35 2.35
N PRO A 295 -11.22 20.97 1.17
CA PRO A 295 -10.95 19.65 0.57
C PRO A 295 -9.47 19.37 0.29
N ASP A 296 -8.70 20.38 -0.09
CA ASP A 296 -7.26 20.28 -0.34
C ASP A 296 -6.43 20.03 0.94
N ILE A 297 -6.79 20.67 2.05
CA ILE A 297 -6.21 20.41 3.37
C ILE A 297 -6.61 19.00 3.83
N ALA A 298 -7.87 18.59 3.63
CA ALA A 298 -8.34 17.24 3.98
C ALA A 298 -7.60 16.15 3.19
N TYR A 299 -7.35 16.36 1.90
CA TYR A 299 -6.48 15.50 1.09
C TYR A 299 -5.09 15.38 1.70
N THR A 300 -4.47 16.51 2.00
CA THR A 300 -3.11 16.56 2.55
C THR A 300 -3.02 15.88 3.92
N ALA A 301 -4.00 16.12 4.78
CA ALA A 301 -4.09 15.51 6.10
C ALA A 301 -4.26 13.99 6.00
N GLY A 302 -5.17 13.52 5.13
CA GLY A 302 -5.35 12.08 4.90
C GLY A 302 -4.12 11.40 4.29
N LEU A 303 -3.32 12.11 3.48
CA LEU A 303 -2.08 11.56 2.93
C LEU A 303 -0.96 11.42 3.98
N LEU A 304 -0.98 12.29 5.00
CA LEU A 304 0.09 12.37 6.00
C LEU A 304 -0.27 11.73 7.35
N HIS A 305 -1.54 11.37 7.59
CA HIS A 305 -2.03 10.95 8.91
C HIS A 305 -1.17 9.85 9.55
N ASP A 306 -0.73 8.89 8.74
CA ASP A 306 0.01 7.70 9.17
C ASP A 306 1.53 7.79 8.97
N ILE A 307 2.07 8.99 8.71
CA ILE A 307 3.51 9.13 8.40
C ILE A 307 4.42 8.67 9.55
N GLY A 308 3.92 8.67 10.79
CA GLY A 308 4.64 8.14 11.94
C GLY A 308 4.89 6.64 11.88
N LYS A 309 4.01 5.86 11.22
CA LYS A 309 4.20 4.41 11.02
C LYS A 309 5.44 4.14 10.17
N VAL A 310 5.73 5.01 9.20
CA VAL A 310 6.97 4.91 8.39
C VAL A 310 8.21 5.05 9.26
N VAL A 311 8.23 6.05 10.15
CA VAL A 311 9.36 6.30 11.05
C VAL A 311 9.53 5.16 12.05
N LEU A 312 8.44 4.70 12.66
CA LEU A 312 8.45 3.56 13.58
C LEU A 312 8.92 2.29 12.89
N ASP A 313 8.46 2.01 11.67
CA ASP A 313 8.90 0.85 10.91
C ASP A 313 10.42 0.91 10.62
N GLN A 314 11.03 2.07 10.36
CA GLN A 314 12.49 2.15 10.22
C GLN A 314 13.24 1.65 11.46
N TYR A 315 12.72 1.97 12.64
CA TYR A 315 13.31 1.55 13.90
C TYR A 315 13.02 0.06 14.16
N ILE A 316 11.75 -0.33 14.07
CA ILE A 316 11.28 -1.66 14.44
C ILE A 316 11.72 -2.72 13.44
N ALA A 317 11.77 -2.41 12.14
CA ALA A 317 12.08 -3.40 11.11
C ALA A 317 13.45 -4.06 11.29
N THR A 318 14.39 -3.35 11.91
CA THR A 318 15.71 -3.90 12.26
C THR A 318 15.65 -5.01 13.31
N MET A 319 14.62 -5.02 14.17
CA MET A 319 14.46 -5.97 15.28
C MET A 319 13.30 -6.95 15.09
N ARG A 320 12.15 -6.46 14.60
CA ARG A 320 10.93 -7.20 14.25
C ARG A 320 10.46 -6.77 12.85
N PRO A 321 11.04 -7.29 11.77
CA PRO A 321 10.67 -6.94 10.38
C PRO A 321 9.22 -7.26 10.00
N LEU A 322 8.49 -8.01 10.82
CA LEU A 322 7.09 -8.42 10.60
C LEU A 322 6.11 -7.77 11.61
N PHE A 323 6.57 -6.82 12.42
CA PHE A 323 5.83 -6.25 13.54
C PHE A 323 4.40 -5.85 13.19
N TYR A 324 4.25 -4.96 12.22
CA TYR A 324 2.97 -4.43 11.78
C TYR A 324 2.09 -5.50 11.13
N ARG A 325 2.68 -6.48 10.42
CA ARG A 325 1.94 -7.61 9.86
C ARG A 325 1.38 -8.50 10.97
N ASP A 326 2.15 -8.71 12.03
CA ASP A 326 1.72 -9.50 13.17
C ASP A 326 0.60 -8.76 13.94
N ILE A 327 0.67 -7.43 14.07
CA ILE A 327 -0.40 -6.59 14.65
C ILE A 327 -1.73 -6.81 13.92
N ILE A 328 -1.75 -6.74 12.59
CA ILE A 328 -2.96 -6.99 11.77
C ILE A 328 -3.61 -8.33 12.13
N SER A 329 -2.79 -9.38 12.31
CA SER A 329 -3.32 -10.71 12.63
C SER A 329 -3.98 -10.82 14.01
N THR A 330 -3.70 -9.87 14.91
CA THR A 330 -4.31 -9.84 16.25
C THR A 330 -5.68 -9.15 16.28
N GLY A 331 -6.01 -8.33 15.28
CA GLY A 331 -7.24 -7.54 15.24
C GLY A 331 -7.37 -6.53 16.39
N LYS A 332 -6.24 -6.09 16.96
CA LYS A 332 -6.16 -5.10 18.03
C LYS A 332 -5.71 -3.76 17.46
N ASP A 333 -6.09 -2.69 18.16
CA ASP A 333 -5.66 -1.32 17.89
C ASP A 333 -4.11 -1.21 17.91
N SER A 334 -3.55 -0.67 16.82
CA SER A 334 -2.11 -0.56 16.65
C SER A 334 -1.49 0.39 17.66
N THR A 335 -2.17 1.50 18.01
CA THR A 335 -1.65 2.52 18.92
C THR A 335 -1.41 1.97 20.32
N ASN A 336 -2.30 1.09 20.79
CA ASN A 336 -2.17 0.41 22.08
C ASN A 336 -0.98 -0.56 22.07
N ILE A 337 -0.81 -1.34 20.99
CA ILE A 337 0.33 -2.27 20.88
C ILE A 337 1.65 -1.51 20.78
N GLU A 338 1.69 -0.43 20.01
CA GLU A 338 2.86 0.45 19.91
C GLU A 338 3.20 1.05 21.27
N LYS A 339 2.23 1.60 22.00
CA LYS A 339 2.45 2.11 23.37
C LYS A 339 2.95 1.02 24.33
N GLU A 340 2.35 -0.16 24.30
CA GLU A 340 2.74 -1.27 25.16
C GLU A 340 4.17 -1.75 24.89
N LEU A 341 4.59 -1.80 23.62
CA LEU A 341 5.88 -2.36 23.21
C LEU A 341 6.99 -1.32 23.08
N LEU A 342 6.64 -0.08 22.76
CA LEU A 342 7.57 1.00 22.40
C LEU A 342 7.47 2.20 23.34
N GLY A 343 6.42 2.32 24.14
CA GLY A 343 6.18 3.49 24.99
C GLY A 343 5.79 4.76 24.22
N ILE A 344 5.63 4.67 22.90
CA ILE A 344 5.19 5.74 22.00
C ILE A 344 4.37 5.12 20.86
N ASP A 345 3.35 5.82 20.38
CA ASP A 345 2.59 5.42 19.18
C ASP A 345 3.00 6.21 17.93
N HIS A 346 2.53 5.76 16.77
CA HIS A 346 2.80 6.42 15.49
C HIS A 346 2.21 7.84 15.42
N THR A 347 1.13 8.15 16.14
CA THR A 347 0.54 9.50 16.16
C THR A 347 1.48 10.50 16.84
N GLU A 348 2.14 10.09 17.92
CA GLU A 348 3.14 10.88 18.64
C GLU A 348 4.41 11.05 17.81
N VAL A 349 4.87 9.99 17.14
CA VAL A 349 6.02 10.07 16.24
C VAL A 349 5.72 10.96 15.03
N GLY A 350 4.52 10.85 14.46
CA GLY A 350 4.06 11.71 13.36
C GLY A 350 3.99 13.18 13.75
N GLU A 351 3.53 13.50 14.97
CA GLU A 351 3.54 14.86 15.51
C GLU A 351 4.97 15.42 15.60
N LEU A 352 5.90 14.64 16.16
CA LEU A 352 7.31 15.02 16.28
C LEU A 352 7.94 15.26 14.91
N LEU A 353 7.66 14.39 13.94
CA LEU A 353 8.13 14.51 12.57
C LEU A 353 7.59 15.78 11.90
N GLY A 354 6.26 16.00 11.99
CA GLY A 354 5.62 17.17 11.38
C GLY A 354 6.14 18.48 11.93
N LYS A 355 6.37 18.58 13.24
CA LYS A 355 7.01 19.75 13.88
C LYS A 355 8.44 19.94 13.40
N THR A 356 9.21 18.86 13.29
CA THR A 356 10.61 18.91 12.82
C THR A 356 10.70 19.40 11.38
N TRP A 357 9.74 19.03 10.54
CA TRP A 357 9.68 19.42 9.12
C TRP A 357 9.02 20.78 8.87
N GLY A 358 8.50 21.44 9.91
CA GLY A 358 7.80 22.72 9.77
C GLY A 358 6.47 22.59 9.03
N ILE A 359 5.79 21.44 9.16
CA ILE A 359 4.43 21.24 8.63
C ILE A 359 3.45 22.12 9.43
N PRO A 360 2.45 22.74 8.77
CA PRO A 360 1.42 23.56 9.43
C PRO A 360 0.73 22.85 10.61
N ASP A 361 0.51 23.60 11.70
CA ASP A 361 -0.07 23.07 12.96
C ASP A 361 -1.42 22.36 12.76
N ILE A 362 -2.24 22.83 11.83
CA ILE A 362 -3.53 22.20 11.50
C ILE A 362 -3.37 20.75 10.99
N LEU A 363 -2.32 20.48 10.23
CA LEU A 363 -2.01 19.14 9.72
C LEU A 363 -1.32 18.29 10.79
N VAL A 364 -0.38 18.89 11.55
CA VAL A 364 0.30 18.22 12.68
C VAL A 364 -0.72 17.77 13.74
N GLU A 365 -1.69 18.62 14.05
CA GLU A 365 -2.77 18.28 14.98
C GLU A 365 -3.64 17.13 14.46
N CYS A 366 -3.95 17.13 13.15
CA CYS A 366 -4.68 16.04 12.52
C CYS A 366 -3.92 14.71 12.61
N VAL A 367 -2.62 14.71 12.30
CA VAL A 367 -1.74 13.55 12.47
C VAL A 367 -1.76 13.07 13.92
N LYS A 368 -1.74 13.99 14.90
CA LYS A 368 -1.70 13.61 16.31
C LYS A 368 -3.01 12.98 16.82
N TRP A 369 -4.17 13.45 16.33
CA TRP A 369 -5.47 13.12 16.91
C TRP A 369 -6.40 12.33 15.99
N HIS A 370 -5.96 11.84 14.83
CA HIS A 370 -6.84 11.12 13.91
C HIS A 370 -7.44 9.84 14.51
N HIS A 371 -6.81 9.17 15.49
CA HIS A 371 -7.42 8.06 16.24
C HIS A 371 -8.32 8.50 17.42
N GLU A 372 -8.14 9.73 17.92
CA GLU A 372 -8.90 10.31 19.05
C GLU A 372 -9.47 11.69 18.65
N PRO A 373 -10.36 11.75 17.62
CA PRO A 373 -10.72 13.02 16.97
C PRO A 373 -11.40 14.02 17.92
N SER A 374 -12.03 13.54 19.00
CA SER A 374 -12.64 14.37 20.05
C SER A 374 -11.64 15.23 20.83
N ARG A 375 -10.34 14.90 20.79
CA ARG A 375 -9.27 15.65 21.46
C ARG A 375 -8.73 16.82 20.62
N SER A 376 -9.12 16.92 19.35
CA SER A 376 -8.78 18.07 18.49
C SER A 376 -9.36 19.38 19.01
N ARG A 377 -8.57 20.46 18.89
CA ARG A 377 -8.90 21.81 19.33
C ARG A 377 -8.82 22.85 18.21
N VAL A 378 -8.00 22.65 17.18
CA VAL A 378 -7.82 23.61 16.08
C VAL A 378 -8.87 23.43 14.99
N ASN A 379 -9.01 22.23 14.42
CA ASN A 379 -9.98 21.98 13.36
C ASN A 379 -10.63 20.61 13.50
N LYS A 380 -11.71 20.55 14.29
CA LYS A 380 -12.45 19.32 14.54
C LYS A 380 -13.01 18.70 13.26
N GLY A 381 -13.50 19.51 12.32
CA GLY A 381 -14.04 19.02 11.05
C GLY A 381 -13.01 18.26 10.24
N LEU A 382 -11.78 18.78 10.15
CA LEU A 382 -10.67 18.11 9.48
C LEU A 382 -10.33 16.77 10.15
N VAL A 383 -10.14 16.76 11.48
CA VAL A 383 -9.71 15.55 12.20
C VAL A 383 -10.78 14.47 12.17
N HIS A 384 -12.07 14.81 12.35
CA HIS A 384 -13.16 13.84 12.23
C HIS A 384 -13.34 13.35 10.79
N GLY A 385 -13.10 14.21 9.79
CA GLY A 385 -13.11 13.84 8.38
C GLY A 385 -12.03 12.81 8.03
N VAL A 386 -10.80 13.02 8.51
CA VAL A 386 -9.70 12.07 8.32
C VAL A 386 -9.93 10.78 9.11
N TYR A 387 -10.36 10.86 10.37
CA TYR A 387 -10.75 9.68 11.16
C TYR A 387 -11.79 8.82 10.43
N LEU A 388 -12.82 9.46 9.86
CA LEU A 388 -13.89 8.73 9.17
C LEU A 388 -13.42 8.12 7.86
N ALA A 389 -12.57 8.84 7.11
CA ALA A 389 -11.94 8.32 5.90
C ALA A 389 -11.05 7.11 6.21
N ASP A 390 -10.23 7.22 7.25
CA ASP A 390 -9.32 6.19 7.71
C ASP A 390 -10.06 4.93 8.19
N LEU A 391 -11.12 5.10 8.99
CA LEU A 391 -12.00 4.02 9.42
C LEU A 391 -12.65 3.27 8.25
N ILE A 392 -13.12 3.99 7.23
CA ILE A 392 -13.76 3.39 6.05
C ILE A 392 -12.72 2.63 5.22
N MET A 393 -11.53 3.21 5.02
CA MET A 393 -10.44 2.57 4.28
C MET A 393 -9.98 1.28 4.98
N ASN A 394 -9.76 1.32 6.30
CA ASN A 394 -9.46 0.15 7.13
C ASN A 394 -10.47 -0.99 6.95
N LYS A 395 -11.77 -0.68 6.97
CA LYS A 395 -12.83 -1.71 6.94
C LYS A 395 -13.12 -2.28 5.56
N TYR A 396 -13.01 -1.46 4.51
CA TYR A 396 -13.41 -1.86 3.15
C TYR A 396 -12.23 -2.18 2.23
N ARG A 397 -11.00 -1.83 2.63
CA ARG A 397 -9.74 -2.24 2.02
C ARG A 397 -8.73 -2.71 3.08
N PRO A 398 -9.07 -3.74 3.86
CA PRO A 398 -8.16 -4.27 4.89
C PRO A 398 -6.88 -4.89 4.31
N ASP A 399 -6.80 -5.06 2.98
CA ASP A 399 -5.61 -5.46 2.25
C ASP A 399 -4.54 -4.36 2.13
N LEU A 400 -4.93 -3.10 2.31
CA LEU A 400 -4.06 -1.94 2.12
C LEU A 400 -3.48 -1.40 3.43
N GLU A 401 -4.11 -1.66 4.57
CA GLU A 401 -3.75 -1.00 5.82
C GLU A 401 -3.42 -1.96 6.96
N VAL A 402 -2.73 -1.40 7.94
CA VAL A 402 -2.12 -2.07 9.08
C VAL A 402 -2.90 -1.88 10.39
N ASP A 403 -3.90 -0.98 10.42
CA ASP A 403 -4.57 -0.58 11.65
C ASP A 403 -5.97 -1.20 11.88
N TYR A 404 -6.47 -1.02 13.09
CA TYR A 404 -7.87 -1.21 13.42
C TYR A 404 -8.37 0.08 14.07
N VAL A 405 -9.08 0.91 13.30
CA VAL A 405 -9.69 2.12 13.84
C VAL A 405 -10.93 1.76 14.66
N ASP A 406 -10.95 2.23 15.91
CA ASP A 406 -12.09 2.04 16.81
C ASP A 406 -13.35 2.66 16.20
N THR A 407 -14.49 1.96 16.30
CA THR A 407 -15.78 2.48 15.85
C THR A 407 -16.52 3.30 16.91
N ILE A 408 -16.05 3.31 18.16
CA ILE A 408 -16.72 4.04 19.24
C ILE A 408 -16.94 5.52 18.87
N PRO A 409 -15.97 6.25 18.28
CA PRO A 409 -16.19 7.64 17.86
C PRO A 409 -17.03 7.82 16.58
N LEU A 410 -17.50 6.75 15.92
CA LEU A 410 -18.18 6.85 14.61
C LEU A 410 -19.39 7.79 14.64
N LYS A 411 -20.25 7.65 15.65
CA LYS A 411 -21.44 8.51 15.76
C LYS A 411 -21.05 9.97 15.96
N GLU A 412 -20.09 10.24 16.84
CA GLU A 412 -19.59 11.60 17.07
C GLU A 412 -18.99 12.19 15.78
N ALA A 413 -18.24 11.41 15.01
CA ALA A 413 -17.67 11.86 13.74
C ALA A 413 -18.74 12.19 12.69
N LEU A 414 -19.78 11.37 12.58
CA LEU A 414 -20.91 11.67 11.69
C LEU A 414 -21.63 12.95 12.13
N ASP A 415 -21.94 13.07 13.42
CA ASP A 415 -22.62 14.24 13.99
C ASP A 415 -21.79 15.53 13.77
N GLN A 416 -20.46 15.47 14.00
CA GLN A 416 -19.54 16.60 13.79
C GLN A 416 -19.43 17.03 12.32
N LEU A 417 -19.56 16.08 11.39
CA LEU A 417 -19.50 16.35 9.95
C LEU A 417 -20.88 16.65 9.35
N GLY A 418 -21.95 16.59 10.15
CA GLY A 418 -23.32 16.83 9.69
C GLY A 418 -23.88 15.69 8.83
N PHE A 419 -23.35 14.47 8.96
CA PHE A 419 -23.83 13.29 8.25
C PHE A 419 -24.81 12.48 9.08
N ASP A 420 -25.83 11.93 8.44
CA ASP A 420 -26.69 10.91 9.02
C ASP A 420 -26.11 9.50 8.76
N VAL A 421 -26.39 8.56 9.68
CA VAL A 421 -25.95 7.15 9.55
C VAL A 421 -26.45 6.51 8.25
N SER A 422 -27.60 6.94 7.72
CA SER A 422 -28.14 6.48 6.44
C SER A 422 -27.28 6.83 5.22
N GLN A 423 -26.34 7.77 5.35
CA GLN A 423 -25.41 8.17 4.29
C GLN A 423 -24.13 7.33 4.24
N LEU A 424 -23.88 6.47 5.25
CA LEU A 424 -22.71 5.58 5.26
C LEU A 424 -22.58 4.70 4.00
N PRO A 425 -23.64 4.07 3.46
CA PRO A 425 -23.53 3.28 2.24
C PRO A 425 -23.00 4.07 1.04
N GLU A 426 -23.44 5.32 0.89
CA GLU A 426 -22.97 6.21 -0.19
C GLU A 426 -21.48 6.54 0.00
N MET A 427 -21.06 6.84 1.22
CA MET A 427 -19.66 7.09 1.56
C MET A 427 -18.76 5.88 1.30
N ILE A 428 -19.27 4.66 1.55
CA ILE A 428 -18.57 3.41 1.27
C ILE A 428 -18.45 3.18 -0.25
N ASP A 429 -19.51 3.48 -1.01
CA ASP A 429 -19.48 3.38 -2.47
C ASP A 429 -18.47 4.35 -3.10
N LEU A 430 -18.12 5.45 -2.43
CA LEU A 430 -17.02 6.31 -2.87
C LEU A 430 -15.69 5.54 -2.96
N VAL A 431 -15.44 4.56 -2.08
CA VAL A 431 -14.21 3.75 -2.09
C VAL A 431 -14.03 2.99 -3.41
N ARG A 432 -15.12 2.54 -4.04
CA ARG A 432 -15.08 1.84 -5.34
C ARG A 432 -14.59 2.74 -6.46
N ASN A 433 -14.79 4.05 -6.32
CA ASN A 433 -14.41 5.06 -7.31
C ASN A 433 -13.05 5.72 -7.00
N ILE A 434 -12.35 5.27 -5.94
CA ILE A 434 -11.02 5.76 -5.59
C ILE A 434 -9.97 5.16 -6.52
N TYR A 435 -10.11 3.92 -7.01
CA TYR A 435 -9.05 3.22 -7.76
C TYR A 435 -9.36 3.00 -9.24
#